data_AF-A0A6J2VXQ8-F1
#
_entry.id   AF-A0A6J2VXQ8-F1
#
_cell.length_a   1.000
_cell.length_b   1.000
_cell.length_c   1.000
_cell.angle_alpha   90.00
_cell.angle_beta   90.00
_cell.angle_gamma   90.00
#
_symmetry.space_group_name_H-M   'P 1'
#
loop_
_entity.id
_entity.type
_entity.pdbx_description
1 polymer ?
#
loop_
_entity_poly.entity_id
_entity_poly.type
_entity_poly.pdbx_seq_one_letter_code
_entity_poly.pdbx_strand_id
1 'polypeptide(L)'
;MELWTRHFLVLSLHCNLLLALANHRVFLPSAQSFLRSKRSNTFFFEEILQGNLERECFEERCNKEEAREYFENDKKTEEFWTVYYDGDQCASNPCQHGGTCKDKIGGYKCTCSEKYSGVNCERDKSECHSEGPLSCEHFCEPTYESFVCYCAHGYTLHSDGKSCIPQVQNPCGKPKRFSHGSGTMNHNASSLINDFCPNGRCPWQVSFVDAVGEVVCHGVILGQRSVLTTARCLSSEKDLSMVIGDRSTMSTHVNLTDGDWTLHKRFVHGQVHNDLAFLQLKEPIPSGTYITPLCLPEKDFSENVLMRTDQKGMLGRGGASLSYLSLDDCRASLNLTFSLTNKMFCMREKEDDGTRPHTKLKRLDCELKFGTPVATVEGNTAFLTGTLISQDCSQGLVFTKLSRYLHWIREHLEESENPRRTHR
;
A
#
# COMPACT_ATOMS: atom_id res chain seq x y z
N MET A 1 -3.64 11.17 96.70
CA MET A 1 -3.24 9.80 97.09
C MET A 1 -3.55 8.93 95.89
N GLU A 2 -2.61 8.80 94.96
CA GLU A 2 -1.54 7.77 95.02
C GLU A 2 -2.16 6.37 94.83
N LEU A 3 -1.70 5.47 93.98
CA LEU A 3 -0.39 5.24 93.37
C LEU A 3 -0.60 4.17 92.27
N TRP A 4 0.18 4.24 91.18
CA TRP A 4 0.82 3.11 90.49
C TRP A 4 -0.01 1.87 90.10
N THR A 5 -0.02 1.46 88.83
CA THR A 5 1.02 0.57 88.25
C THR A 5 0.79 0.47 86.72
N ARG A 6 1.68 0.99 85.86
CA ARG A 6 2.72 0.26 85.09
C ARG A 6 2.23 -1.12 84.58
N HIS A 7 2.26 -1.54 83.32
CA HIS A 7 2.96 -1.15 82.11
C HIS A 7 2.24 -1.84 80.93
N PHE A 8 1.92 -1.11 79.85
CA PHE A 8 2.04 -1.67 78.50
C PHE A 8 2.67 -0.60 77.63
N LEU A 9 4.00 -0.70 77.57
CA LEU A 9 4.88 0.05 76.71
C LEU A 9 4.39 0.00 75.26
N VAL A 10 4.16 1.19 74.70
CA VAL A 10 4.90 1.68 73.52
C VAL A 10 5.17 0.58 72.48
N LEU A 11 4.09 0.13 71.84
CA LEU A 11 4.10 -0.75 70.67
C LEU A 11 3.92 0.11 69.41
N SER A 12 5.03 0.52 68.79
CA SER A 12 5.20 0.56 67.32
C SER A 12 6.58 1.09 66.90
N LEU A 13 7.62 0.74 67.66
CA LEU A 13 8.99 0.82 67.15
C LEU A 13 9.39 -0.56 66.62
N HIS A 14 9.70 -0.58 65.32
CA HIS A 14 10.34 -1.63 64.54
C HIS A 14 9.44 -2.63 63.81
N CYS A 15 9.07 -2.26 62.59
CA CYS A 15 9.23 -3.19 61.49
C CYS A 15 9.81 -2.48 60.27
N ASN A 16 11.02 -2.94 59.89
CA ASN A 16 11.64 -2.89 58.57
C ASN A 16 12.42 -1.63 58.17
N LEU A 17 13.61 -1.57 58.77
CA LEU A 17 14.87 -1.36 58.09
C LEU A 17 14.99 -2.21 56.80
N LEU A 18 14.89 -1.57 55.62
CA LEU A 18 15.61 -1.95 54.40
C LEU A 18 16.00 -0.65 53.66
N LEU A 19 17.32 -0.39 53.64
CA LEU A 19 18.14 0.07 52.51
C LEU A 19 17.58 1.24 51.67
N ALA A 20 18.13 2.46 51.79
CA ALA A 20 19.36 2.90 51.12
C ALA A 20 19.27 2.97 49.57
N LEU A 21 19.39 4.22 49.10
CA LEU A 21 19.88 4.69 47.79
C LEU A 21 18.97 4.61 46.54
N ALA A 22 18.89 5.80 45.92
CA ALA A 22 18.92 6.07 44.49
C ALA A 22 17.60 6.43 43.78
N ASN A 23 17.50 7.75 43.54
CA ASN A 23 17.26 8.38 42.24
C ASN A 23 15.93 8.20 41.49
N HIS A 24 15.39 9.38 41.15
CA HIS A 24 14.57 9.72 39.98
C HIS A 24 13.20 9.04 39.85
N ARG A 25 12.13 9.81 40.12
CA ARG A 25 11.23 10.39 39.09
C ARG A 25 10.12 11.23 39.75
N VAL A 26 10.10 12.52 39.43
CA VAL A 26 9.07 13.20 38.61
C VAL A 26 7.75 13.42 39.34
N PHE A 27 7.54 14.65 39.80
CA PHE A 27 6.27 15.37 39.63
C PHE A 27 6.60 16.85 39.45
N LEU A 28 6.51 17.34 38.21
CA LEU A 28 6.30 18.76 37.94
C LEU A 28 4.93 19.14 38.52
N PRO A 29 4.80 20.20 39.33
CA PRO A 29 3.52 20.85 39.49
C PRO A 29 3.29 21.75 38.28
N SER A 30 2.22 21.46 37.54
CA SER A 30 1.51 22.41 36.69
C SER A 30 1.36 23.74 37.45
N ALA A 31 2.17 24.74 37.09
CA ALA A 31 1.93 26.10 37.52
C ALA A 31 0.72 26.61 36.74
N GLN A 32 -0.46 26.58 37.38
CA GLN A 32 -1.49 27.58 37.08
C GLN A 32 -0.94 28.92 37.58
N SER A 33 -0.11 29.57 36.76
CA SER A 33 0.18 30.98 36.91
C SER A 33 -1.15 31.71 36.76
N PHE A 34 -1.68 32.26 37.85
CA PHE A 34 -2.73 33.27 37.77
C PHE A 34 -2.15 34.46 36.99
N LEU A 35 -2.32 34.46 35.67
CA LEU A 35 -1.99 35.62 34.85
C LEU A 35 -2.85 36.77 35.37
N ARG A 36 -2.19 37.84 35.81
CA ARG A 36 -2.89 39.00 36.36
C ARG A 36 -3.58 39.70 35.18
N SER A 37 -4.81 40.18 35.38
CA SER A 37 -5.43 41.07 34.38
C SER A 37 -4.55 42.31 34.22
N LYS A 38 -4.26 42.72 32.98
CA LYS A 38 -3.46 43.89 32.63
C LYS A 38 -3.70 45.02 33.63
N ARG A 39 -2.68 45.50 34.34
CA ARG A 39 -2.82 46.71 35.15
C ARG A 39 -3.11 47.86 34.20
N SER A 40 -4.37 48.26 34.10
CA SER A 40 -4.74 49.50 33.41
C SER A 40 -4.08 50.66 34.15
N ASN A 41 -3.00 51.19 33.58
CA ASN A 41 -2.32 52.46 33.84
C ASN A 41 -2.70 53.10 35.19
N THR A 42 -2.19 52.54 36.29
CA THR A 42 -2.34 53.17 37.61
C THR A 42 -1.42 54.38 37.78
N PHE A 43 -0.45 54.59 36.88
CA PHE A 43 0.45 55.74 36.88
C PHE A 43 0.71 56.28 35.46
N PHE A 44 0.59 57.60 35.30
CA PHE A 44 0.69 58.38 34.05
C PHE A 44 2.03 58.27 33.27
N PHE A 45 2.99 57.48 33.75
CA PHE A 45 4.33 57.34 33.15
C PHE A 45 4.77 55.88 32.91
N GLU A 46 3.92 54.88 33.18
CA GLU A 46 4.26 53.45 32.98
C GLU A 46 4.52 53.12 31.50
N GLU A 47 3.89 53.84 30.56
CA GLU A 47 4.04 53.71 29.10
C GLU A 47 5.33 54.35 28.52
N ILE A 48 6.15 55.02 29.34
CA ILE A 48 7.41 55.67 28.88
C ILE A 48 8.63 54.76 29.13
N LEU A 49 8.49 53.72 29.94
CA LEU A 49 9.58 52.78 30.25
C LEU A 49 9.70 51.73 29.15
N GLN A 50 10.94 51.33 28.83
CA GLN A 50 11.19 50.20 27.94
C GLN A 50 10.48 48.96 28.49
N GLY A 51 9.67 48.31 27.65
CA GLY A 51 8.84 47.17 28.04
C GLY A 51 9.65 46.11 28.79
N ASN A 52 9.03 45.44 29.75
CA ASN A 52 9.68 44.38 30.51
C ASN A 52 8.99 43.05 30.21
N LEU A 53 9.67 42.17 29.46
CA LEU A 53 9.13 40.88 29.01
C LEU A 53 8.59 40.02 30.16
N GLU A 54 9.26 39.99 31.31
CA GLU A 54 8.80 39.28 32.52
C GLU A 54 7.45 39.81 32.97
N ARG A 55 7.31 41.13 33.06
CA ARG A 55 6.07 41.76 33.52
C ARG A 55 4.94 41.63 32.51
N GLU A 56 5.20 41.91 31.23
CA GLU A 56 4.14 42.07 30.23
C GLU A 56 3.68 40.75 29.62
N CYS A 57 4.59 39.80 29.44
CA CYS A 57 4.27 38.53 28.78
C CYS A 57 4.25 37.34 29.75
N PHE A 58 5.04 37.34 30.83
CA PHE A 58 5.07 36.20 31.77
C PHE A 58 4.18 36.41 33.02
N GLU A 59 4.14 37.62 33.58
CA GLU A 59 3.23 37.99 34.67
C GLU A 59 1.83 38.40 34.16
N GLU A 60 1.77 39.04 32.98
CA GLU A 60 0.57 39.44 32.25
C GLU A 60 0.44 38.70 30.90
N ARG A 61 -0.68 38.87 30.18
CA ARG A 61 -0.82 38.40 28.79
C ARG A 61 -0.53 39.54 27.83
N CYS A 62 0.56 39.41 27.07
CA CYS A 62 0.89 40.37 26.01
C CYS A 62 0.31 39.96 24.64
N ASN A 63 0.07 40.94 23.78
CA ASN A 63 -0.18 40.74 22.36
C ASN A 63 1.12 40.79 21.53
N LYS A 64 1.02 40.53 20.22
CA LYS A 64 2.20 40.43 19.35
C LYS A 64 2.92 41.76 19.19
N GLU A 65 2.16 42.85 19.16
CA GLU A 65 2.68 44.21 19.04
C GLU A 65 3.49 44.61 20.28
N GLU A 66 3.03 44.28 21.48
CA GLU A 66 3.75 44.50 22.75
C GLU A 66 5.06 43.70 22.78
N ALA A 67 5.02 42.42 22.37
CA ALA A 67 6.25 41.64 22.21
C ALA A 67 7.21 42.24 21.15
N ARG A 68 6.68 42.84 20.08
CA ARG A 68 7.47 43.50 19.03
C ARG A 68 8.17 44.75 19.54
N GLU A 69 7.50 45.53 20.38
CA GLU A 69 8.07 46.71 21.04
C GLU A 69 9.21 46.35 21.97
N TYR A 70 9.13 45.23 22.68
CA TYR A 70 10.22 44.74 23.53
C TYR A 70 11.47 44.32 22.74
N PHE A 71 11.30 43.48 21.71
CA PHE A 71 12.44 42.90 21.00
C PHE A 71 13.06 43.84 19.95
N GLU A 72 12.31 44.85 19.50
CA GLU A 72 12.68 45.79 18.42
C GLU A 72 13.21 45.08 17.16
N ASN A 73 12.84 43.81 16.97
CA ASN A 73 13.37 42.95 15.92
C ASN A 73 12.36 41.87 15.56
N ASP A 74 11.81 41.96 14.36
CA ASP A 74 10.74 41.06 13.90
C ASP A 74 11.12 39.58 13.99
N LYS A 75 12.39 39.23 13.73
CA LYS A 75 12.84 37.83 13.80
C LYS A 75 12.82 37.31 15.24
N LYS A 76 13.32 38.09 16.20
CA LYS A 76 13.30 37.72 17.62
C LYS A 76 11.87 37.70 18.16
N THR A 77 11.03 38.65 17.75
CA THR A 77 9.62 38.68 18.11
C THR A 77 8.91 37.43 17.63
N GLU A 78 9.10 37.01 16.37
CA GLU A 78 8.49 35.78 15.86
C GLU A 78 9.00 34.54 16.58
N GLU A 79 10.31 34.42 16.84
CA GLU A 79 10.89 33.27 17.57
C GLU A 79 10.34 33.15 19.00
N PHE A 80 10.11 34.27 19.68
CA PHE A 80 9.43 34.29 20.97
C PHE A 80 7.94 33.98 20.83
N TRP A 81 7.26 34.64 19.88
CA TRP A 81 5.81 34.63 19.77
C TRP A 81 5.26 33.27 19.36
N THR A 82 5.95 32.51 18.50
CA THR A 82 5.51 31.16 18.12
C THR A 82 5.42 30.26 19.35
N VAL A 83 6.45 30.26 20.19
CA VAL A 83 6.48 29.49 21.44
C VAL A 83 5.49 30.03 22.48
N TYR A 84 5.37 31.35 22.61
CA TYR A 84 4.50 31.98 23.60
C TYR A 84 3.01 31.72 23.33
N TYR A 85 2.60 31.70 22.06
CA TYR A 85 1.20 31.63 21.66
C TYR A 85 0.58 30.25 21.87
N ASP A 86 1.29 29.17 21.53
CA ASP A 86 0.77 27.79 21.61
C ASP A 86 1.79 26.71 22.05
N GLY A 87 2.92 27.13 22.62
CA GLY A 87 3.94 26.25 23.20
C GLY A 87 4.99 25.78 22.19
N ASP A 88 6.14 25.31 22.68
CA ASP A 88 7.22 24.82 21.81
C ASP A 88 6.91 23.41 21.28
N GLN A 89 6.55 23.31 20.00
CA GLN A 89 6.31 22.02 19.35
C GLN A 89 7.60 21.28 18.98
N CYS A 90 8.75 21.96 19.01
CA CYS A 90 10.07 21.35 18.86
C CYS A 90 10.61 20.71 20.14
N ALA A 91 9.99 20.92 21.31
CA ALA A 91 10.46 20.41 22.60
C ALA A 91 10.62 18.87 22.64
N SER A 92 9.85 18.14 21.83
CA SER A 92 9.93 16.68 21.72
C SER A 92 11.03 16.16 20.79
N ASN A 93 11.78 17.05 20.13
CA ASN A 93 12.70 16.75 19.04
C ASN A 93 12.07 15.86 17.95
N PRO A 94 11.01 16.34 17.26
CA PRO A 94 10.29 15.54 16.28
C PRO A 94 11.12 15.23 15.02
N CYS A 95 12.15 16.03 14.72
CA CYS A 95 12.99 15.87 13.54
C CYS A 95 14.07 14.79 13.74
N GLN A 96 14.00 13.72 12.96
CA GLN A 96 14.92 12.59 12.99
C GLN A 96 16.20 12.87 12.17
N HIS A 97 17.18 11.96 12.27
CA HIS A 97 18.39 11.92 11.44
C HIS A 97 19.17 13.25 11.36
N GLY A 98 19.22 13.98 12.47
CA GLY A 98 19.93 15.26 12.56
C GLY A 98 19.21 16.43 11.87
N GLY A 99 17.90 16.31 11.60
CA GLY A 99 17.09 17.42 11.09
C GLY A 99 16.96 18.56 12.11
N THR A 100 16.97 19.80 11.63
CA THR A 100 16.76 20.98 12.48
C THR A 100 15.28 21.31 12.61
N CYS A 101 14.76 21.34 13.83
CA CYS A 101 13.38 21.72 14.10
C CYS A 101 13.23 23.25 14.18
N LYS A 102 12.20 23.78 13.51
CA LYS A 102 11.76 25.17 13.66
C LYS A 102 10.29 25.20 14.05
N ASP A 103 10.03 25.75 15.23
CA ASP A 103 8.71 25.99 15.78
C ASP A 103 7.91 27.00 14.95
N LYS A 104 6.58 26.85 14.91
CA LYS A 104 5.64 27.71 14.19
C LYS A 104 4.30 27.75 14.91
N ILE A 105 3.53 28.82 14.67
CA ILE A 105 2.14 28.85 15.14
C ILE A 105 1.38 27.66 14.55
N GLY A 106 0.80 26.84 15.42
CA GLY A 106 0.02 25.65 15.11
C GLY A 106 0.83 24.40 14.76
N GLY A 107 2.16 24.40 14.90
CA GLY A 107 2.98 23.21 14.64
C GLY A 107 4.47 23.49 14.38
N TYR A 108 5.17 22.59 13.71
CA TYR A 108 6.61 22.74 13.47
C TYR A 108 6.98 22.46 12.01
N LYS A 109 8.22 22.81 11.66
CA LYS A 109 8.83 22.45 10.39
C LYS A 109 10.22 21.89 10.62
N CYS A 110 10.47 20.68 10.14
CA CYS A 110 11.81 20.12 10.07
C CYS A 110 12.55 20.58 8.80
N THR A 111 13.82 20.92 8.97
CA THR A 111 14.78 21.12 7.89
C THR A 111 15.71 19.93 7.88
N CYS A 112 15.55 19.03 6.91
CA CYS A 112 16.29 17.77 6.84
C CYS A 112 17.68 17.96 6.25
N SER A 113 18.61 17.11 6.67
CA SER A 113 19.93 16.99 6.06
C SER A 113 19.82 16.43 4.63
N GLU A 114 20.87 16.58 3.82
CA GLU A 114 20.81 16.30 2.37
C GLU A 114 20.31 14.90 2.03
N LYS A 115 20.58 13.91 2.89
CA LYS A 115 20.22 12.50 2.69
C LYS A 115 18.79 12.15 3.12
N TYR A 116 18.08 13.02 3.84
CA TYR A 116 16.78 12.68 4.42
C TYR A 116 15.66 13.62 3.97
N SER A 117 14.42 13.13 4.07
CA SER A 117 13.19 13.82 3.70
C SER A 117 12.01 13.34 4.56
N GLY A 118 10.84 13.93 4.35
CA GLY A 118 9.65 13.66 5.16
C GLY A 118 9.32 14.82 6.10
N VAL A 119 8.19 14.71 6.78
CA VAL A 119 7.74 15.76 7.73
C VAL A 119 8.69 15.83 8.92
N ASN A 120 9.21 14.67 9.32
CA ASN A 120 10.10 14.45 10.46
C ASN A 120 11.49 14.01 10.03
N CYS A 121 11.86 14.16 8.76
CA CYS A 121 13.13 13.65 8.21
C CYS A 121 13.30 12.13 8.38
N GLU A 122 12.20 11.39 8.41
CA GLU A 122 12.14 9.96 8.66
C GLU A 122 12.51 9.11 7.44
N ARG A 123 12.56 9.70 6.24
CA ARG A 123 12.77 8.99 4.97
C ARG A 123 14.17 9.21 4.42
N ASP A 124 14.92 8.13 4.20
CA ASP A 124 16.22 8.17 3.52
C ASP A 124 16.01 8.31 2.00
N LYS A 125 16.57 9.35 1.38
CA LYS A 125 16.43 9.63 -0.05
C LYS A 125 17.14 8.62 -0.97
N SER A 126 17.98 7.74 -0.43
CA SER A 126 18.60 6.64 -1.17
C SER A 126 17.69 5.41 -1.27
N GLU A 127 16.61 5.37 -0.48
CA GLU A 127 15.68 4.25 -0.45
C GLU A 127 14.54 4.40 -1.47
N CYS A 128 14.06 3.25 -1.93
CA CYS A 128 12.87 3.18 -2.76
C CYS A 128 11.61 3.32 -1.90
N HIS A 129 11.01 4.51 -1.94
CA HIS A 129 9.77 4.77 -1.22
C HIS A 129 8.55 4.19 -1.95
N SER A 130 7.68 3.52 -1.21
CA SER A 130 6.41 2.99 -1.72
C SER A 130 5.28 4.03 -1.75
N GLU A 131 5.43 5.15 -1.05
CA GLU A 131 4.39 6.19 -0.93
C GLU A 131 4.99 7.60 -0.85
N GLY A 132 4.18 8.59 -1.23
CA GLY A 132 4.51 10.01 -1.11
C GLY A 132 5.21 10.60 -2.35
N PRO A 133 5.70 11.85 -2.28
CA PRO A 133 6.18 12.58 -3.45
C PRO A 133 7.50 12.06 -4.03
N LEU A 134 8.16 11.13 -3.34
CA LEU A 134 9.41 10.51 -3.78
C LEU A 134 9.21 9.11 -4.38
N SER A 135 8.00 8.55 -4.35
CA SER A 135 7.77 7.24 -4.96
C SER A 135 7.84 7.31 -6.49
N CYS A 136 8.32 6.24 -7.10
CA CYS A 136 8.25 6.02 -8.54
C CYS A 136 6.84 5.58 -8.95
N GLU A 137 6.36 5.95 -10.15
CA GLU A 137 5.04 5.50 -10.62
C GLU A 137 5.00 3.98 -10.84
N HIS A 138 6.08 3.41 -11.37
CA HIS A 138 6.24 1.97 -11.55
C HIS A 138 7.38 1.44 -10.67
N PHE A 139 8.56 1.21 -11.24
CA PHE A 139 9.63 0.50 -10.56
C PHE A 139 10.69 1.46 -10.05
N CYS A 140 11.39 1.02 -9.00
CA CYS A 140 12.46 1.76 -8.36
C CYS A 140 13.65 0.81 -8.14
N GLU A 141 14.85 1.31 -8.42
CA GLU A 141 16.10 0.63 -8.11
C GLU A 141 16.99 1.55 -7.25
N PRO A 142 17.40 1.12 -6.04
CA PRO A 142 18.28 1.90 -5.20
C PRO A 142 19.68 1.97 -5.81
N THR A 143 20.34 3.10 -5.64
CA THR A 143 21.74 3.35 -6.03
C THR A 143 22.55 3.76 -4.79
N TYR A 144 23.86 3.98 -4.94
CA TYR A 144 24.72 4.31 -3.79
C TYR A 144 24.34 5.63 -3.08
N GLU A 145 23.83 6.63 -3.80
CA GLU A 145 23.51 7.96 -3.24
C GLU A 145 22.04 8.38 -3.41
N SER A 146 21.26 7.65 -4.21
CA SER A 146 19.87 7.97 -4.53
C SER A 146 19.12 6.71 -5.01
N PHE A 147 18.05 6.86 -5.78
CA PHE A 147 17.40 5.78 -6.50
C PHE A 147 17.06 6.25 -7.92
N VAL A 148 16.86 5.29 -8.82
CA VAL A 148 16.39 5.55 -10.18
C VAL A 148 15.05 4.86 -10.41
N CYS A 149 14.11 5.62 -10.98
CA CYS A 149 12.84 5.07 -11.42
C CYS A 149 12.94 4.52 -12.83
N TYR A 150 12.22 3.44 -13.11
CA TYR A 150 12.07 2.89 -14.45
C TYR A 150 10.67 2.29 -14.61
N CYS A 151 10.28 2.05 -15.86
CA CYS A 151 8.90 1.79 -16.21
C CYS A 151 8.66 0.36 -16.73
N ALA A 152 7.42 -0.11 -16.57
CA ALA A 152 6.93 -1.33 -17.21
C ALA A 152 7.08 -1.29 -18.75
N HIS A 153 7.08 -2.48 -19.37
CA HIS A 153 7.20 -2.61 -20.81
C HIS A 153 6.11 -1.82 -21.55
N GLY A 154 6.49 -1.07 -22.59
CA GLY A 154 5.59 -0.18 -23.33
C GLY A 154 5.45 1.23 -22.73
N TYR A 155 6.23 1.56 -21.69
CA TYR A 155 6.29 2.90 -21.09
C TYR A 155 7.72 3.45 -21.08
N THR A 156 7.84 4.77 -21.06
CA THR A 156 9.11 5.50 -20.86
C THR A 156 9.01 6.42 -19.66
N LEU A 157 10.15 6.63 -18.99
CA LEU A 157 10.25 7.58 -17.90
C LEU A 157 10.06 9.00 -18.41
N HIS A 158 9.21 9.76 -17.72
CA HIS A 158 8.98 11.17 -17.98
C HIS A 158 10.17 12.01 -17.50
N SER A 159 10.22 13.28 -17.92
CA SER A 159 11.31 14.20 -17.58
C SER A 159 11.37 14.59 -16.10
N ASP A 160 10.33 14.31 -15.31
CA ASP A 160 10.36 14.45 -13.85
C ASP A 160 11.15 13.35 -13.14
N GLY A 161 11.61 12.33 -13.89
CA GLY A 161 12.37 11.21 -13.37
C GLY A 161 11.56 10.20 -12.54
N LYS A 162 10.22 10.28 -12.54
CA LYS A 162 9.35 9.43 -11.70
C LYS A 162 8.13 8.87 -12.41
N SER A 163 7.50 9.66 -13.28
CA SER A 163 6.27 9.27 -13.97
C SER A 163 6.55 8.42 -15.21
N CYS A 164 5.59 7.58 -15.59
CA CYS A 164 5.70 6.62 -16.68
C CYS A 164 4.66 6.88 -17.77
N ILE A 165 5.14 7.27 -18.95
CA ILE A 165 4.31 7.63 -20.10
C ILE A 165 4.23 6.46 -21.09
N PRO A 166 3.03 6.01 -21.49
CA PRO A 166 2.87 5.00 -22.53
C PRO A 166 3.51 5.42 -23.87
N GLN A 167 4.27 4.51 -24.48
CA GLN A 167 4.84 4.68 -25.83
C GLN A 167 4.16 3.83 -26.91
N VAL A 168 3.30 2.90 -26.49
CA VAL A 168 2.58 2.00 -27.39
C VAL A 168 1.08 2.28 -27.33
N GLN A 169 0.37 1.96 -28.40
CA GLN A 169 -1.07 2.23 -28.50
C GLN A 169 -1.92 1.46 -27.47
N ASN A 170 -1.50 0.24 -27.12
CA ASN A 170 -2.16 -0.61 -26.14
C ASN A 170 -1.16 -1.00 -25.04
N PRO A 171 -0.83 -0.07 -24.13
CA PRO A 171 0.13 -0.35 -23.05
C PRO A 171 -0.45 -1.37 -22.07
N CYS A 172 0.41 -2.12 -21.41
CA CYS A 172 -0.05 -3.03 -20.36
C CYS A 172 -0.71 -2.24 -19.22
N GLY A 173 -1.68 -2.84 -18.55
CA GLY A 173 -2.28 -2.34 -17.32
C GLY A 173 -3.10 -1.04 -17.45
N LYS A 174 -3.27 -0.45 -18.64
CA LYS A 174 -4.05 0.79 -18.85
C LYS A 174 -5.20 0.58 -19.85
N PRO A 175 -6.45 0.39 -19.37
CA PRO A 175 -7.64 0.25 -20.22
C PRO A 175 -7.96 1.54 -21.01
N LYS A 176 -8.55 1.43 -22.21
CA LYS A 176 -8.77 2.58 -23.13
C LYS A 176 -9.66 3.70 -22.57
N ARG A 177 -10.50 3.43 -21.55
CA ARG A 177 -11.32 4.49 -20.91
C ARG A 177 -10.47 5.57 -20.23
N PHE A 178 -9.22 5.30 -19.88
CA PHE A 178 -8.31 6.28 -19.29
C PHE A 178 -7.62 7.20 -20.32
N SER A 179 -7.74 6.93 -21.63
CA SER A 179 -7.07 7.72 -22.66
C SER A 179 -7.82 9.01 -23.06
N HIS A 180 -9.09 9.16 -22.65
CA HIS A 180 -9.86 10.39 -22.83
C HIS A 180 -10.13 11.02 -21.47
N GLY A 181 -9.28 11.97 -21.08
CA GLY A 181 -9.41 12.70 -19.82
C GLY A 181 -10.75 13.42 -19.69
N SER A 182 -11.35 13.33 -18.50
CA SER A 182 -12.22 14.31 -17.84
C SER A 182 -13.19 13.56 -16.91
N GLY A 183 -12.72 13.23 -15.71
CA GLY A 183 -13.56 12.78 -14.61
C GLY A 183 -12.97 13.29 -13.31
N THR A 184 -13.62 14.28 -12.71
CA THR A 184 -13.30 14.77 -11.37
C THR A 184 -13.26 13.62 -10.38
N MET A 185 -12.15 13.50 -9.65
CA MET A 185 -11.93 12.45 -8.64
C MET A 185 -12.94 12.56 -7.50
N ASN A 186 -13.88 11.63 -7.46
CA ASN A 186 -14.61 11.28 -6.24
C ASN A 186 -14.21 9.83 -5.87
N HIS A 187 -13.32 9.70 -4.90
CA HIS A 187 -12.72 8.43 -4.49
C HIS A 187 -13.71 7.58 -3.68
N ASN A 188 -14.48 6.73 -4.37
CA ASN A 188 -14.99 5.50 -3.77
C ASN A 188 -14.27 4.32 -4.45
N ALA A 189 -13.76 3.36 -3.67
CA ALA A 189 -13.03 2.19 -4.18
C ALA A 189 -13.84 1.38 -5.23
N SER A 190 -15.17 1.38 -5.12
CA SER A 190 -16.09 0.76 -6.07
C SER A 190 -16.13 1.42 -7.45
N SER A 191 -15.69 2.69 -7.58
CA SER A 191 -15.57 3.38 -8.86
C SER A 191 -14.35 2.89 -9.64
N LEU A 192 -13.20 2.76 -8.95
CA LEU A 192 -11.93 2.35 -9.58
C LEU A 192 -12.02 0.94 -10.19
N ILE A 193 -12.63 -0.01 -9.50
CA ILE A 193 -12.79 -1.39 -10.02
C ILE A 193 -13.62 -1.41 -11.30
N ASN A 194 -14.68 -0.59 -11.37
CA ASN A 194 -15.52 -0.49 -12.56
C ASN A 194 -14.81 0.19 -13.74
N ASP A 195 -13.81 1.04 -13.49
CA ASP A 195 -13.01 1.66 -14.54
C ASP A 195 -12.09 0.63 -15.23
N PHE A 196 -11.52 -0.29 -14.45
CA PHE A 196 -10.65 -1.35 -14.96
C PHE A 196 -11.41 -2.58 -15.46
N CYS A 197 -12.50 -2.94 -14.79
CA CYS A 197 -13.30 -4.12 -15.07
C CYS A 197 -14.80 -3.75 -15.13
N PRO A 198 -15.24 -3.08 -16.21
CA PRO A 198 -16.62 -2.60 -16.34
C PRO A 198 -17.61 -3.77 -16.27
N ASN A 199 -18.64 -3.62 -15.43
CA ASN A 199 -19.63 -4.66 -15.14
C ASN A 199 -18.99 -5.96 -14.60
N GLY A 200 -17.87 -5.84 -13.88
CA GLY A 200 -17.13 -6.96 -13.32
C GLY A 200 -16.43 -7.82 -14.37
N ARG A 201 -16.16 -7.29 -15.57
CA ARG A 201 -15.50 -7.98 -16.68
C ARG A 201 -14.15 -7.33 -16.97
N CYS A 202 -13.06 -8.05 -16.76
CA CYS A 202 -11.73 -7.51 -16.98
C CYS A 202 -11.20 -7.81 -18.41
N PRO A 203 -10.61 -6.84 -19.11
CA PRO A 203 -10.17 -6.97 -20.51
C PRO A 203 -8.91 -7.85 -20.70
N TRP A 204 -8.24 -8.24 -19.63
CA TRP A 204 -7.12 -9.20 -19.64
C TRP A 204 -7.55 -10.65 -19.41
N GLN A 205 -8.79 -10.90 -18.99
CA GLN A 205 -9.22 -12.25 -18.63
C GLN A 205 -9.63 -13.05 -19.87
N VAL A 206 -9.23 -14.31 -19.92
CA VAL A 206 -9.74 -15.29 -20.90
C VAL A 206 -10.41 -16.46 -20.18
N SER A 207 -11.31 -17.12 -20.90
CA SER A 207 -11.99 -18.33 -20.44
C SER A 207 -11.61 -19.50 -21.32
N PHE A 208 -11.22 -20.62 -20.71
CA PHE A 208 -11.06 -21.88 -21.41
C PHE A 208 -12.35 -22.68 -21.26
N VAL A 209 -12.85 -23.16 -22.40
CA VAL A 209 -14.12 -23.88 -22.48
C VAL A 209 -13.91 -25.28 -23.02
N ASP A 210 -14.71 -26.22 -22.54
CA ASP A 210 -14.76 -27.59 -23.05
C ASP A 210 -15.56 -27.70 -24.36
N ALA A 211 -15.69 -28.92 -24.90
CA ALA A 211 -16.44 -29.21 -26.12
C ALA A 211 -17.94 -28.89 -26.04
N VAL A 212 -18.52 -28.82 -24.83
CA VAL A 212 -19.92 -28.43 -24.58
C VAL A 212 -20.04 -26.91 -24.42
N GLY A 213 -18.90 -26.21 -24.37
CA GLY A 213 -18.78 -24.78 -24.24
C GLY A 213 -18.63 -24.32 -22.79
N GLU A 214 -18.66 -25.19 -21.79
CA GLU A 214 -18.63 -24.83 -20.37
C GLU A 214 -17.26 -24.33 -19.90
N VAL A 215 -17.25 -23.31 -19.03
CA VAL A 215 -15.99 -22.70 -18.57
C VAL A 215 -15.31 -23.60 -17.54
N VAL A 216 -14.19 -24.18 -17.95
CA VAL A 216 -13.36 -25.07 -17.13
C VAL A 216 -12.40 -24.26 -16.26
N CYS A 217 -11.73 -23.29 -16.86
CA CYS A 217 -10.75 -22.45 -16.19
C CYS A 217 -10.65 -21.06 -16.80
N HIS A 218 -9.86 -20.19 -16.15
CA HIS A 218 -9.54 -18.87 -16.66
C HIS A 218 -8.05 -18.74 -16.95
N GLY A 219 -7.68 -17.69 -17.65
CA GLY A 219 -6.31 -17.27 -17.85
C GLY A 219 -6.19 -15.76 -17.97
N VAL A 220 -4.98 -15.31 -18.23
CA VAL A 220 -4.64 -13.89 -18.34
C VAL A 220 -3.80 -13.62 -19.57
N ILE A 221 -4.17 -12.56 -20.28
CA ILE A 221 -3.45 -12.05 -21.44
C ILE A 221 -2.26 -11.23 -20.96
N LEU A 222 -1.07 -11.60 -21.42
CA LEU A 222 0.19 -10.89 -21.18
C LEU A 222 0.70 -10.15 -22.43
N GLY A 223 0.24 -10.54 -23.61
CA GLY A 223 0.64 -9.97 -24.90
C GLY A 223 -0.34 -10.34 -26.02
N GLN A 224 0.03 -10.09 -27.28
CA GLN A 224 -0.85 -10.44 -28.40
C GLN A 224 -0.82 -11.94 -28.72
N ARG A 225 0.21 -12.65 -28.31
CA ARG A 225 0.37 -14.10 -28.53
C ARG A 225 0.53 -14.87 -27.22
N SER A 226 0.42 -14.19 -26.08
CA SER A 226 0.89 -14.71 -24.81
C SER A 226 -0.21 -14.74 -23.77
N VAL A 227 -0.53 -15.94 -23.29
CA VAL A 227 -1.55 -16.18 -22.26
C VAL A 227 -0.97 -17.05 -21.15
N LEU A 228 -1.22 -16.68 -19.90
CA LEU A 228 -0.82 -17.44 -18.72
C LEU A 228 -2.05 -18.07 -18.04
N THR A 229 -1.93 -19.32 -17.61
CA THR A 229 -2.98 -20.03 -16.85
C THR A 229 -2.35 -21.07 -15.90
N THR A 230 -3.16 -21.91 -15.28
CA THR A 230 -2.70 -23.03 -14.44
C THR A 230 -2.40 -24.27 -15.29
N ALA A 231 -1.38 -25.01 -14.89
CA ALA A 231 -0.98 -26.23 -15.60
C ALA A 231 -2.08 -27.30 -15.54
N ARG A 232 -2.77 -27.42 -14.40
CA ARG A 232 -3.91 -28.34 -14.26
C ARG A 232 -5.05 -28.07 -15.23
N CYS A 233 -5.21 -26.83 -15.70
CA CYS A 233 -6.27 -26.53 -16.65
C CYS A 233 -5.98 -27.20 -17.98
N LEU A 234 -4.79 -26.96 -18.53
CA LEU A 234 -4.42 -27.47 -19.84
C LEU A 234 -4.06 -28.96 -19.84
N SER A 235 -3.70 -29.54 -18.68
CA SER A 235 -3.35 -30.96 -18.59
C SER A 235 -4.54 -31.91 -18.46
N SER A 236 -5.72 -31.42 -18.06
CA SER A 236 -6.83 -32.27 -17.63
C SER A 236 -7.83 -32.56 -18.75
N GLU A 237 -8.01 -31.63 -19.69
CA GLU A 237 -9.06 -31.71 -20.72
C GLU A 237 -8.45 -31.86 -22.11
N LYS A 238 -9.03 -32.77 -22.90
CA LYS A 238 -8.75 -32.94 -24.32
C LYS A 238 -9.87 -32.21 -25.06
N ASP A 239 -9.55 -31.29 -25.97
CA ASP A 239 -10.50 -30.41 -26.68
C ASP A 239 -10.91 -29.12 -25.93
N LEU A 240 -9.92 -28.38 -25.43
CA LEU A 240 -10.12 -27.02 -24.91
C LEU A 240 -10.10 -25.97 -26.02
N SER A 241 -11.05 -25.03 -25.97
CA SER A 241 -11.05 -23.81 -26.76
C SER A 241 -10.84 -22.59 -25.86
N MET A 242 -10.09 -21.61 -26.33
CA MET A 242 -9.94 -20.33 -25.63
C MET A 242 -10.99 -19.33 -26.14
N VAL A 243 -11.67 -18.66 -25.22
CA VAL A 243 -12.65 -17.62 -25.49
C VAL A 243 -12.16 -16.30 -24.90
N ILE A 244 -12.09 -15.28 -25.75
CA ILE A 244 -11.78 -13.90 -25.38
C ILE A 244 -13.04 -13.05 -25.55
N GLY A 245 -13.50 -12.37 -24.49
CA GLY A 245 -14.73 -11.58 -24.50
C GLY A 245 -15.96 -12.35 -23.97
N ASP A 246 -17.15 -11.77 -24.11
CA ASP A 246 -18.42 -12.33 -23.59
C ASP A 246 -19.15 -13.19 -24.64
N ARG A 247 -19.85 -14.25 -24.19
CA ARG A 247 -20.68 -15.16 -25.01
C ARG A 247 -21.84 -14.47 -25.74
N SER A 248 -22.16 -13.21 -25.44
CA SER A 248 -23.40 -12.58 -25.87
C SER A 248 -23.40 -11.98 -27.29
N THR A 249 -22.26 -11.85 -28.00
CA THR A 249 -22.18 -11.61 -29.49
C THR A 249 -20.77 -11.32 -30.04
N MET A 250 -19.75 -11.02 -29.22
CA MET A 250 -18.39 -10.66 -29.66
C MET A 250 -17.29 -11.53 -29.04
N SER A 251 -17.55 -12.82 -28.82
CA SER A 251 -16.53 -13.76 -28.36
C SER A 251 -15.61 -14.16 -29.50
N THR A 252 -14.30 -14.00 -29.29
CA THR A 252 -13.29 -14.55 -30.19
C THR A 252 -12.93 -15.95 -29.72
N HIS A 253 -13.16 -16.95 -30.58
CA HIS A 253 -12.78 -18.34 -30.32
C HIS A 253 -11.41 -18.61 -30.92
N VAL A 254 -10.53 -19.21 -30.12
CA VAL A 254 -9.20 -19.64 -30.56
C VAL A 254 -9.08 -21.12 -30.24
N ASN A 255 -8.95 -21.92 -31.30
CA ASN A 255 -8.75 -23.36 -31.18
C ASN A 255 -7.31 -23.62 -30.73
N LEU A 256 -7.17 -24.45 -29.71
CA LEU A 256 -5.87 -24.84 -29.17
C LEU A 256 -5.47 -26.19 -29.73
N THR A 257 -4.20 -26.37 -30.03
CA THR A 257 -3.61 -27.62 -30.52
C THR A 257 -2.46 -28.06 -29.61
N ASP A 258 -2.18 -29.36 -29.59
CA ASP A 258 -1.06 -29.90 -28.84
C ASP A 258 0.25 -29.21 -29.24
N GLY A 259 1.00 -28.76 -28.24
CA GLY A 259 2.25 -28.00 -28.43
C GLY A 259 2.10 -26.48 -28.40
N ASP A 260 0.88 -25.95 -28.31
CA ASP A 260 0.66 -24.50 -28.16
C ASP A 260 0.98 -24.00 -26.74
N TRP A 261 1.16 -24.89 -25.75
CA TRP A 261 1.47 -24.51 -24.37
C TRP A 261 2.68 -25.25 -23.78
N THR A 262 3.34 -24.58 -22.85
CA THR A 262 4.43 -25.11 -22.04
C THR A 262 4.02 -25.14 -20.57
N LEU A 263 4.08 -26.32 -19.96
CA LEU A 263 3.88 -26.49 -18.51
C LEU A 263 5.17 -26.12 -17.79
N HIS A 264 5.06 -25.47 -16.62
CA HIS A 264 6.23 -25.18 -15.82
C HIS A 264 6.95 -26.49 -15.41
N LYS A 265 8.25 -26.60 -15.67
CA LYS A 265 9.06 -27.84 -15.51
C LYS A 265 9.03 -28.53 -14.14
N ARG A 266 8.60 -27.82 -13.09
CA ARG A 266 8.46 -28.35 -11.71
C ARG A 266 7.00 -28.65 -11.32
N PHE A 267 6.08 -28.55 -12.26
CA PHE A 267 4.69 -28.94 -12.05
C PHE A 267 4.60 -30.46 -11.97
N VAL A 268 3.80 -30.94 -11.03
CA VAL A 268 3.51 -32.36 -10.86
C VAL A 268 2.00 -32.51 -10.87
N HIS A 269 1.49 -33.41 -11.71
CA HIS A 269 0.06 -33.63 -11.83
C HIS A 269 -0.56 -34.04 -10.48
N GLY A 270 -1.73 -33.51 -10.16
CA GLY A 270 -2.39 -33.69 -8.87
C GLY A 270 -1.87 -32.81 -7.72
N GLN A 271 -0.79 -32.03 -7.93
CA GLN A 271 -0.29 -31.07 -6.93
C GLN A 271 -0.70 -29.62 -7.24
N VAL A 272 -0.65 -28.76 -6.21
CA VAL A 272 -0.91 -27.31 -6.31
C VAL A 272 0.38 -26.49 -6.49
N HIS A 273 1.56 -27.11 -6.36
CA HIS A 273 2.82 -26.42 -6.45
C HIS A 273 3.27 -26.21 -7.90
N ASN A 274 3.80 -25.02 -8.18
CA ASN A 274 4.27 -24.62 -9.51
C ASN A 274 3.21 -24.84 -10.61
N ASP A 275 1.93 -24.65 -10.27
CA ASP A 275 0.78 -24.87 -11.15
C ASP A 275 0.63 -23.70 -12.16
N LEU A 276 1.53 -23.65 -13.13
CA LEU A 276 1.59 -22.62 -14.16
C LEU A 276 1.81 -23.25 -15.53
N ALA A 277 1.07 -22.75 -16.51
CA ALA A 277 1.26 -23.03 -17.92
C ALA A 277 1.23 -21.74 -18.73
N PHE A 278 2.07 -21.70 -19.76
CA PHE A 278 2.19 -20.58 -20.67
C PHE A 278 1.73 -21.03 -22.06
N LEU A 279 0.75 -20.33 -22.62
CA LEU A 279 0.19 -20.59 -23.95
C LEU A 279 0.79 -19.57 -24.93
N GLN A 280 1.42 -20.09 -25.99
CA GLN A 280 2.01 -19.36 -27.10
C GLN A 280 1.10 -19.50 -28.33
N LEU A 281 0.39 -18.44 -28.68
CA LEU A 281 -0.54 -18.46 -29.80
C LEU A 281 0.22 -18.37 -31.13
N LYS A 282 -0.06 -19.34 -32.01
CA LYS A 282 0.46 -19.39 -33.38
C LYS A 282 0.10 -18.15 -34.20
N GLU A 283 -1.06 -17.58 -33.96
CA GLU A 283 -1.51 -16.32 -34.53
C GLU A 283 -1.82 -15.31 -33.43
N PRO A 284 -1.61 -14.00 -33.66
CA PRO A 284 -1.90 -13.01 -32.64
C PRO A 284 -3.41 -12.90 -32.45
N ILE A 285 -3.82 -12.46 -31.26
CA ILE A 285 -5.23 -12.17 -30.96
C ILE A 285 -5.77 -11.21 -32.05
N PRO A 286 -6.94 -11.53 -32.67
CA PRO A 286 -7.48 -10.76 -33.78
C PRO A 286 -7.57 -9.25 -33.52
N SER A 287 -7.22 -8.50 -34.56
CA SER A 287 -7.32 -7.03 -34.55
C SER A 287 -8.79 -6.61 -34.42
N GLY A 288 -9.12 -5.86 -33.36
CA GLY A 288 -10.49 -5.43 -33.05
C GLY A 288 -11.04 -6.00 -31.74
N THR A 289 -10.42 -7.05 -31.20
CA THR A 289 -10.77 -7.57 -29.87
C THR A 289 -10.33 -6.58 -28.80
N TYR A 290 -11.26 -6.17 -27.93
CA TYR A 290 -10.96 -5.25 -26.83
C TYR A 290 -10.22 -5.99 -25.71
N ILE A 291 -8.89 -5.97 -25.78
CA ILE A 291 -8.01 -6.53 -24.76
C ILE A 291 -7.13 -5.44 -24.14
N THR A 292 -6.70 -5.66 -22.91
CA THR A 292 -5.67 -4.86 -22.25
C THR A 292 -4.80 -5.82 -21.46
N PRO A 293 -3.58 -6.15 -21.91
CA PRO A 293 -2.72 -7.09 -21.17
C PRO A 293 -2.36 -6.51 -19.80
N LEU A 294 -2.17 -7.36 -18.79
CA LEU A 294 -1.68 -6.88 -17.49
C LEU A 294 -0.18 -6.64 -17.52
N CYS A 295 0.29 -5.63 -16.78
CA CYS A 295 1.72 -5.44 -16.60
C CYS A 295 2.29 -6.53 -15.69
N LEU A 296 3.47 -7.04 -16.06
CA LEU A 296 4.26 -7.89 -15.17
C LEU A 296 5.11 -6.99 -14.27
N PRO A 297 4.93 -7.04 -12.94
CA PRO A 297 5.73 -6.26 -12.02
C PRO A 297 7.14 -6.84 -11.86
N GLU A 298 8.03 -6.07 -11.24
CA GLU A 298 9.26 -6.62 -10.64
C GLU A 298 8.98 -7.31 -9.31
N LYS A 299 9.88 -8.20 -8.89
CA LYS A 299 9.67 -9.03 -7.69
C LYS A 299 9.45 -8.17 -6.45
N ASP A 300 10.33 -7.22 -6.19
CA ASP A 300 10.30 -6.43 -4.95
C ASP A 300 9.14 -5.42 -4.98
N PHE A 301 8.84 -4.84 -6.15
CA PHE A 301 7.65 -4.02 -6.34
C PHE A 301 6.37 -4.82 -6.08
N SER A 302 6.29 -6.04 -6.62
CA SER A 302 5.13 -6.91 -6.39
C SER A 302 4.95 -7.26 -4.91
N GLU A 303 6.02 -7.61 -4.21
CA GLU A 303 5.93 -8.10 -2.83
C GLU A 303 5.81 -6.98 -1.79
N ASN A 304 6.42 -5.82 -2.05
CA ASN A 304 6.49 -4.73 -1.07
C ASN A 304 5.51 -3.57 -1.36
N VAL A 305 5.03 -3.43 -2.61
CA VAL A 305 4.12 -2.33 -2.99
C VAL A 305 2.73 -2.85 -3.35
N LEU A 306 2.63 -3.93 -4.12
CA LEU A 306 1.35 -4.42 -4.68
C LEU A 306 0.61 -5.45 -3.81
N MET A 307 1.33 -6.20 -2.98
CA MET A 307 0.79 -7.29 -2.15
C MET A 307 0.91 -6.98 -0.65
N ARG A 308 0.80 -5.70 -0.28
CA ARG A 308 0.81 -5.31 1.14
C ARG A 308 -0.44 -5.83 1.82
N THR A 309 -0.32 -6.23 3.09
CA THR A 309 -1.46 -6.67 3.89
C THR A 309 -2.57 -5.63 3.82
N ASP A 310 -3.81 -6.09 3.65
CA ASP A 310 -5.03 -5.29 3.53
C ASP A 310 -5.21 -4.50 2.23
N GLN A 311 -4.17 -4.42 1.39
CA GLN A 311 -4.31 -3.89 0.05
C GLN A 311 -5.31 -4.71 -0.75
N LYS A 312 -6.10 -4.03 -1.58
CA LYS A 312 -7.18 -4.62 -2.36
C LYS A 312 -6.66 -5.05 -3.74
N GLY A 313 -6.85 -6.32 -4.08
CA GLY A 313 -6.67 -6.85 -5.44
C GLY A 313 -8.02 -7.05 -6.14
N MET A 314 -8.02 -6.97 -7.47
CA MET A 314 -9.20 -7.10 -8.32
C MET A 314 -9.23 -8.46 -9.03
N LEU A 315 -10.43 -9.05 -9.11
CA LEU A 315 -10.70 -10.31 -9.81
C LEU A 315 -11.71 -10.09 -10.94
N GLY A 316 -11.61 -10.88 -12.02
CA GLY A 316 -12.34 -10.63 -13.26
C GLY A 316 -13.75 -11.19 -13.40
N ARG A 317 -14.43 -11.56 -12.31
CA ARG A 317 -15.87 -11.83 -12.34
C ARG A 317 -16.56 -11.28 -11.09
N GLY A 318 -17.50 -10.35 -11.28
CA GLY A 318 -18.32 -9.76 -10.22
C GLY A 318 -17.77 -8.48 -9.60
N GLY A 319 -16.62 -7.96 -10.07
CA GLY A 319 -15.98 -6.78 -9.47
C GLY A 319 -15.55 -7.02 -8.02
N ALA A 320 -15.42 -8.29 -7.62
CA ALA A 320 -15.01 -8.66 -6.28
C ALA A 320 -13.59 -8.18 -6.04
N SER A 321 -13.42 -7.50 -4.91
CA SER A 321 -12.13 -7.07 -4.42
C SER A 321 -11.81 -7.82 -3.15
N LEU A 322 -10.65 -8.48 -3.13
CA LEU A 322 -10.16 -9.19 -1.97
C LEU A 322 -8.96 -8.46 -1.39
N SER A 323 -8.78 -8.56 -0.08
CA SER A 323 -7.63 -8.03 0.62
C SER A 323 -6.54 -9.09 0.76
N TYR A 324 -5.28 -8.72 0.53
CA TYR A 324 -4.13 -9.58 0.81
C TYR A 324 -4.02 -9.84 2.32
N LEU A 325 -3.67 -11.08 2.67
CA LEU A 325 -3.46 -11.51 4.04
C LEU A 325 -1.98 -11.76 4.33
N SER A 326 -1.60 -11.59 5.59
CA SER A 326 -0.30 -12.03 6.06
C SER A 326 -0.21 -13.56 6.03
N LEU A 327 1.01 -14.11 5.99
CA LEU A 327 1.19 -15.57 5.95
C LEU A 327 0.63 -16.25 7.22
N ASP A 328 0.72 -15.59 8.36
CA ASP A 328 0.20 -16.12 9.63
C ASP A 328 -1.33 -16.10 9.64
N ASP A 329 -1.95 -15.03 9.13
CA ASP A 329 -3.41 -14.97 8.96
C ASP A 329 -3.90 -16.03 7.98
N CYS A 330 -3.17 -16.26 6.88
CA CYS A 330 -3.51 -17.33 5.94
C CYS A 330 -3.53 -18.70 6.60
N ARG A 331 -2.54 -19.00 7.44
CA ARG A 331 -2.42 -20.28 8.14
C ARG A 331 -3.48 -20.44 9.23
N ALA A 332 -3.81 -19.37 9.93
CA ALA A 332 -4.83 -19.37 10.96
C ALA A 332 -6.25 -19.44 10.38
N SER A 333 -6.45 -18.84 9.21
CA SER A 333 -7.78 -18.59 8.66
C SER A 333 -8.24 -19.59 7.63
N LEU A 334 -7.38 -20.41 7.00
CA LEU A 334 -7.75 -21.29 5.88
C LEU A 334 -7.59 -22.77 6.22
N ASN A 335 -8.58 -23.59 5.86
CA ASN A 335 -8.51 -25.04 6.02
C ASN A 335 -7.98 -25.71 4.73
N LEU A 336 -6.66 -25.74 4.57
CA LEU A 336 -6.01 -26.25 3.36
C LEU A 336 -5.56 -27.70 3.51
N THR A 337 -5.69 -28.48 2.45
CA THR A 337 -5.18 -29.87 2.37
C THR A 337 -3.68 -29.95 2.08
N PHE A 338 -3.02 -28.82 1.92
CA PHE A 338 -1.60 -28.69 1.58
C PHE A 338 -0.94 -27.57 2.39
N SER A 339 0.39 -27.61 2.48
CA SER A 339 1.16 -26.58 3.17
C SER A 339 1.41 -25.36 2.29
N LEU A 340 1.14 -24.17 2.84
CA LEU A 340 1.47 -22.90 2.19
C LEU A 340 2.99 -22.73 2.08
N THR A 341 3.44 -22.36 0.88
CA THR A 341 4.86 -22.06 0.58
C THR A 341 5.05 -20.57 0.32
N ASN A 342 6.29 -20.10 0.32
CA ASN A 342 6.61 -18.70 -0.03
C ASN A 342 6.28 -18.31 -1.49
N LYS A 343 5.93 -19.29 -2.33
CA LYS A 343 5.46 -19.13 -3.71
C LYS A 343 3.93 -19.01 -3.82
N MET A 344 3.26 -18.89 -2.68
CA MET A 344 1.81 -18.73 -2.59
C MET A 344 1.49 -17.51 -1.72
N PHE A 345 0.29 -16.99 -1.88
CA PHE A 345 -0.30 -16.02 -0.95
C PHE A 345 -1.81 -16.28 -0.91
N CYS A 346 -2.48 -15.73 0.10
CA CYS A 346 -3.92 -15.84 0.20
C CYS A 346 -4.59 -14.47 0.34
N MET A 347 -5.87 -14.45 0.01
CA MET A 347 -6.70 -13.26 0.08
C MET A 347 -8.08 -13.61 0.61
N ARG A 348 -8.73 -12.66 1.27
CA ARG A 348 -10.12 -12.81 1.70
C ARG A 348 -10.92 -11.55 1.41
N GLU A 349 -12.23 -11.69 1.40
CA GLU A 349 -13.12 -10.54 1.48
C GLU A 349 -13.09 -10.02 2.92
N LYS A 350 -12.78 -8.74 3.11
CA LYS A 350 -12.95 -8.05 4.39
C LYS A 350 -14.32 -7.37 4.41
N GLU A 351 -15.05 -7.49 5.51
CA GLU A 351 -16.24 -6.68 5.75
C GLU A 351 -15.80 -5.21 5.90
N ASP A 352 -16.39 -4.29 5.13
CA ASP A 352 -16.20 -2.86 5.36
C ASP A 352 -16.85 -2.50 6.71
N ASP A 353 -16.04 -1.97 7.63
CA ASP A 353 -16.46 -1.53 8.96
C ASP A 353 -17.38 -0.31 8.84
N GLY A 354 -18.69 -0.52 9.02
CA GLY A 354 -19.64 0.57 9.20
C GLY A 354 -20.99 0.39 8.53
N THR A 355 -22.01 0.15 9.36
CA THR A 355 -23.46 0.31 9.10
C THR A 355 -24.18 -0.78 8.31
N ARG A 356 -24.39 -1.95 8.94
CA ARG A 356 -25.73 -2.57 9.14
C ARG A 356 -25.61 -3.89 9.90
N PRO A 357 -26.49 -4.17 10.88
CA PRO A 357 -26.55 -5.47 11.52
C PRO A 357 -27.34 -6.46 10.65
N HIS A 358 -26.84 -7.69 10.60
CA HIS A 358 -27.51 -8.93 10.15
C HIS A 358 -27.99 -9.01 8.69
N THR A 359 -27.13 -9.59 7.86
CA THR A 359 -27.50 -10.77 7.03
C THR A 359 -26.21 -11.53 6.77
N LYS A 360 -26.22 -12.87 6.92
CA LYS A 360 -25.07 -13.77 6.72
C LYS A 360 -24.17 -13.28 5.60
N LEU A 361 -22.89 -13.05 5.93
CA LEU A 361 -21.76 -12.86 5.02
C LEU A 361 -22.05 -13.63 3.73
N LYS A 362 -22.30 -12.92 2.63
CA LYS A 362 -22.54 -13.51 1.32
C LYS A 362 -21.29 -14.34 1.04
N ARG A 363 -21.42 -15.67 1.15
CA ARG A 363 -20.34 -16.63 0.91
C ARG A 363 -19.61 -16.16 -0.35
N LEU A 364 -18.28 -16.09 -0.27
CA LEU A 364 -17.41 -16.02 -1.41
C LEU A 364 -17.91 -17.05 -2.42
N ASP A 365 -18.60 -16.58 -3.46
CA ASP A 365 -19.30 -17.47 -4.37
C ASP A 365 -18.20 -18.23 -5.11
N CYS A 366 -18.08 -19.54 -4.87
CA CYS A 366 -17.06 -20.39 -5.46
C CYS A 366 -17.32 -20.65 -6.95
N GLU A 367 -17.79 -19.63 -7.65
CA GLU A 367 -17.94 -19.56 -9.09
C GLU A 367 -16.62 -19.24 -9.80
N LEU A 368 -15.61 -18.76 -9.07
CA LEU A 368 -14.29 -18.48 -9.64
C LEU A 368 -13.62 -19.80 -10.04
N LYS A 369 -13.09 -19.84 -11.25
CA LYS A 369 -12.37 -21.02 -11.76
C LYS A 369 -10.86 -20.88 -11.55
N PHE A 370 -10.13 -22.00 -11.56
CA PHE A 370 -8.67 -21.97 -11.48
C PHE A 370 -8.08 -21.14 -12.63
N GLY A 371 -6.91 -20.55 -12.39
CA GLY A 371 -6.28 -19.65 -13.36
C GLY A 371 -6.89 -18.26 -13.43
N THR A 372 -7.93 -17.95 -12.63
CA THR A 372 -8.44 -16.58 -12.50
C THR A 372 -7.29 -15.66 -12.05
N PRO A 373 -6.97 -14.60 -12.82
CA PRO A 373 -5.92 -13.68 -12.43
C PRO A 373 -6.41 -12.72 -11.35
N VAL A 374 -5.50 -12.36 -10.45
CA VAL A 374 -5.66 -11.22 -9.57
C VAL A 374 -4.71 -10.10 -10.00
N ALA A 375 -5.26 -8.91 -10.14
CA ALA A 375 -4.53 -7.71 -10.48
C ALA A 375 -4.58 -6.70 -9.34
N THR A 376 -3.45 -6.06 -9.01
CA THR A 376 -3.41 -4.89 -8.13
C THR A 376 -3.24 -3.65 -8.98
N VAL A 377 -3.99 -2.59 -8.67
CA VAL A 377 -3.81 -1.28 -9.28
C VAL A 377 -2.91 -0.45 -8.39
N GLU A 378 -1.82 0.04 -8.97
CA GLU A 378 -0.95 1.03 -8.33
C GLU A 378 -0.91 2.28 -9.22
N GLY A 379 -1.23 3.43 -8.63
CA GLY A 379 -1.50 4.66 -9.37
C GLY A 379 -2.65 4.47 -10.35
N ASN A 380 -2.35 4.38 -11.64
CA ASN A 380 -3.32 4.14 -12.71
C ASN A 380 -2.92 2.99 -13.64
N THR A 381 -2.16 2.02 -13.13
CA THR A 381 -1.68 0.87 -13.89
C THR A 381 -2.01 -0.42 -13.14
N ALA A 382 -2.64 -1.37 -13.84
CA ALA A 382 -2.95 -2.69 -13.30
C ALA A 382 -1.78 -3.68 -13.53
N PHE A 383 -1.34 -4.31 -12.44
CA PHE A 383 -0.25 -5.27 -12.42
C PHE A 383 -0.74 -6.64 -12.01
N LEU A 384 -0.26 -7.68 -12.69
CA LEU A 384 -0.57 -9.07 -12.36
C LEU A 384 0.25 -9.53 -11.15
N THR A 385 -0.41 -9.93 -10.07
CA THR A 385 0.27 -10.45 -8.87
C THR A 385 0.17 -11.97 -8.72
N GLY A 386 -0.94 -12.57 -9.18
CA GLY A 386 -1.19 -13.99 -8.97
C GLY A 386 -2.27 -14.62 -9.84
N THR A 387 -2.32 -15.95 -9.81
CA THR A 387 -3.39 -16.77 -10.44
C THR A 387 -3.97 -17.74 -9.41
N LEU A 388 -5.28 -17.93 -9.45
CA LEU A 388 -6.02 -18.74 -8.49
C LEU A 388 -5.70 -20.23 -8.63
N ILE A 389 -5.33 -20.89 -7.53
CA ILE A 389 -4.95 -22.32 -7.50
C ILE A 389 -5.71 -23.17 -6.49
N SER A 390 -6.28 -22.55 -5.44
CA SER A 390 -7.10 -23.23 -4.45
C SER A 390 -8.09 -22.27 -3.82
N GLN A 391 -9.19 -22.80 -3.32
CA GLN A 391 -10.28 -22.03 -2.74
C GLN A 391 -10.75 -22.70 -1.46
N ASP A 392 -10.94 -21.91 -0.41
CA ASP A 392 -11.78 -22.25 0.74
C ASP A 392 -12.96 -21.28 0.72
N CYS A 393 -14.08 -21.72 0.16
CA CYS A 393 -15.29 -20.90 -0.07
C CYS A 393 -15.85 -20.23 1.19
N SER A 394 -15.41 -20.68 2.38
CA SER A 394 -15.84 -20.13 3.65
C SER A 394 -14.88 -19.08 4.22
N GLN A 395 -13.61 -19.11 3.81
CA GLN A 395 -12.53 -18.44 4.52
C GLN A 395 -11.62 -17.59 3.63
N GLY A 396 -11.39 -17.98 2.37
CA GLY A 396 -10.57 -17.21 1.43
C GLY A 396 -10.01 -18.01 0.25
N LEU A 397 -9.20 -17.34 -0.57
CA LEU A 397 -8.63 -17.89 -1.79
C LEU A 397 -7.11 -17.97 -1.70
N VAL A 398 -6.52 -18.95 -2.38
CA VAL A 398 -5.06 -19.13 -2.48
C VAL A 398 -4.61 -18.99 -3.93
N PHE A 399 -3.57 -18.18 -4.10
CA PHE A 399 -3.02 -17.83 -5.40
C PHE A 399 -1.55 -18.24 -5.51
N THR A 400 -1.12 -18.56 -6.72
CA THR A 400 0.30 -18.63 -7.06
C THR A 400 0.89 -17.22 -7.04
N LYS A 401 1.99 -17.03 -6.32
CA LYS A 401 2.74 -15.77 -6.26
C LYS A 401 3.62 -15.62 -7.49
N LEU A 402 3.20 -14.81 -8.46
CA LEU A 402 3.89 -14.72 -9.76
C LEU A 402 5.24 -14.00 -9.71
N SER A 403 5.47 -13.16 -8.70
CA SER A 403 6.79 -12.54 -8.42
C SER A 403 7.92 -13.59 -8.32
N ARG A 404 7.59 -14.84 -7.97
CA ARG A 404 8.53 -15.96 -7.84
C ARG A 404 8.78 -16.74 -9.14
N TYR A 405 8.10 -16.37 -10.23
CA TYR A 405 8.18 -17.02 -11.54
C TYR A 405 8.46 -16.05 -12.69
N LEU A 406 8.72 -14.76 -12.39
CA LEU A 406 8.90 -13.71 -13.40
C LEU A 406 9.95 -14.05 -14.45
N HIS A 407 11.08 -14.64 -14.08
CA HIS A 407 12.11 -15.06 -15.03
C HIS A 407 11.54 -16.04 -16.07
N TRP A 408 10.87 -17.10 -15.63
CA TRP A 408 10.27 -18.11 -16.52
C TRP A 408 9.18 -17.49 -17.40
N ILE A 409 8.33 -16.62 -16.82
CA ILE A 409 7.25 -15.96 -17.57
C ILE A 409 7.81 -15.01 -18.64
N ARG A 410 8.84 -14.21 -18.31
CA ARG A 410 9.45 -13.24 -19.24
C ARG A 410 10.14 -13.92 -20.42
N GLU A 411 10.85 -15.01 -20.16
CA GLU A 411 11.48 -15.84 -21.20
C GLU A 411 10.45 -16.30 -22.24
N HIS A 412 9.33 -16.89 -21.79
CA HIS A 412 8.29 -17.38 -22.70
C HIS A 412 7.51 -16.24 -23.36
N LEU A 413 7.34 -15.11 -22.68
CA LEU A 413 6.72 -13.90 -23.22
C LEU A 413 7.56 -13.30 -24.35
N GLU A 414 8.88 -13.21 -24.17
CA GLU A 414 9.79 -12.69 -25.19
C GLU A 414 9.83 -13.59 -26.44
N GLU A 415 9.88 -14.91 -26.25
CA GLU A 415 9.82 -15.89 -27.34
C GLU A 415 8.52 -15.79 -28.13
N SER A 416 7.39 -15.70 -27.42
CA SER A 416 6.05 -15.66 -28.02
C SER A 416 5.75 -14.37 -28.77
N GLU A 417 6.16 -13.22 -28.24
CA GLU A 417 5.91 -11.92 -28.89
C GLU A 417 6.96 -11.59 -29.97
N ASN A 418 8.15 -12.23 -29.95
CA ASN A 418 9.21 -12.03 -30.94
C ASN A 418 9.66 -13.32 -31.65
N PRO A 419 8.77 -14.02 -32.39
CA PRO A 419 9.07 -15.31 -33.02
C PRO A 419 10.16 -15.26 -34.11
N ARG A 420 10.58 -14.06 -34.55
CA ARG A 420 11.66 -13.89 -35.55
C ARG A 420 13.07 -13.96 -34.95
N ARG A 421 13.22 -13.89 -33.62
CA ARG A 421 14.53 -13.94 -32.95
C ARG A 421 15.02 -15.37 -32.65
N THR A 422 14.13 -16.35 -32.63
CA THR A 422 14.44 -17.75 -32.28
C THR A 422 15.09 -18.57 -33.41
N HIS A 423 15.21 -18.01 -34.61
CA HIS A 423 15.84 -18.65 -35.78
C HIS A 423 17.25 -18.14 -36.11
N ARG A 424 17.92 -17.42 -35.20
CA ARG A 424 19.23 -16.81 -35.46
C ARG A 424 20.36 -17.37 -34.62
#